data_AF-A0A2S7P8Z7-F1
#
_entry.id   AF-A0A2S7P8Z7-F1
#
_cell.length_a   1.000
_cell.length_b   1.000
_cell.length_c   1.000
_cell.angle_alpha   90.00
_cell.angle_beta   90.00
_cell.angle_gamma   90.00
#
_symmetry.space_group_name_H-M   'P 1'
#
loop_
_entity.id
_entity.type
_entity.pdbx_description
1 polymer ?
#
loop_
_entity_poly.entity_id
_entity_poly.type
_entity_poly.pdbx_seq_one_letter_code
_entity_poly.pdbx_strand_id
1 'polypeptide(L)'
;MHSTALTPRADRILRRTIALAEHKFSHIGSAWLSTSSPSEDLIRRSLAQRNLVYASPGLDLYSLDFLYTFKQALNTYSRTLSAADLSAAVDELRRLVLVQNGRKVAKGYLLRCYPEVGFALSALVDVDEAYKNIYGGWTRQGGIEVAVEDPRSPPALKTVFGKDVEEEELVEVGESAKGRDGQSPVWEVRKEEMGTMSMREDRGPFMRGNRTPNRGTDCSPATKDEWRNLMMGEQRWSLEVVEGW
;
A
#
# COMPACT_ATOMS: atom_id res chain seq x y z
N MET A 1 6.20 -8.99 -30.39
CA MET A 1 4.93 -8.29 -30.67
C MET A 1 4.94 -7.70 -32.07
N HIS A 2 3.92 -7.98 -32.90
CA HIS A 2 3.75 -7.31 -34.18
C HIS A 2 2.94 -6.03 -33.95
N SER A 3 3.64 -4.95 -33.57
CA SER A 3 3.13 -3.60 -33.82
C SER A 3 3.08 -3.45 -35.34
N THR A 4 1.94 -3.71 -35.95
CA THR A 4 1.74 -3.34 -37.35
C THR A 4 1.83 -1.82 -37.42
N ALA A 5 2.88 -1.33 -38.08
CA ALA A 5 3.08 0.10 -38.26
C ALA A 5 1.78 0.71 -38.79
N LEU A 6 1.32 1.77 -38.11
CA LEU A 6 0.13 2.51 -38.55
C LEU A 6 0.34 2.97 -40.00
N THR A 7 -0.70 2.85 -40.82
CA THR A 7 -0.64 3.43 -42.17
C THR A 7 -0.40 4.94 -42.07
N PRO A 8 0.27 5.59 -43.04
CA PRO A 8 0.53 7.03 -42.99
C PRO A 8 -0.74 7.88 -42.81
N ARG A 9 -1.89 7.36 -43.28
CA ARG A 9 -3.20 7.99 -43.08
C ARG A 9 -3.69 7.84 -41.63
N ALA A 10 -3.58 6.65 -41.05
CA ALA A 10 -3.98 6.41 -39.66
C ALA A 10 -3.11 7.20 -38.69
N ASP A 11 -1.79 7.28 -38.93
CA ASP A 11 -0.88 8.12 -38.13
C ASP A 11 -1.26 9.61 -38.19
N ARG A 12 -1.59 10.12 -39.38
CA ARG A 12 -2.05 11.52 -39.53
C ARG A 12 -3.36 11.78 -38.80
N ILE A 13 -4.32 10.85 -38.86
CA ILE A 13 -5.59 10.96 -38.14
C ILE A 13 -5.33 10.94 -36.63
N LEU A 14 -4.53 9.98 -36.15
CA LEU A 14 -4.18 9.83 -34.74
C LEU A 14 -3.55 11.12 -34.18
N ARG A 15 -2.52 11.65 -34.87
CA ARG A 15 -1.87 12.92 -34.47
C ARG A 15 -2.84 14.08 -34.42
N ARG A 16 -3.74 14.20 -35.41
CA ARG A 16 -4.76 15.25 -35.43
C ARG A 16 -5.76 15.09 -34.29
N THR A 17 -6.21 13.87 -34.00
CA THR A 17 -7.14 13.61 -32.90
C THR A 17 -6.50 13.87 -31.53
N ILE A 18 -5.23 13.51 -31.37
CA ILE A 18 -4.46 13.82 -30.16
C ILE A 18 -4.38 15.33 -29.97
N ALA A 19 -3.97 16.09 -31.01
CA ALA A 19 -3.88 17.55 -30.92
C ALA A 19 -5.24 18.22 -30.59
N LEU A 20 -6.34 17.71 -31.14
CA LEU A 20 -7.68 18.18 -30.79
C LEU A 20 -8.05 17.89 -29.34
N ALA A 21 -7.67 16.71 -28.85
CA ALA A 21 -7.90 16.32 -27.47
C ALA A 21 -7.01 17.11 -26.50
N GLU A 22 -5.74 17.37 -26.82
CA GLU A 22 -4.87 18.28 -26.04
C GLU A 22 -5.47 19.68 -25.92
N HIS A 23 -6.00 20.21 -27.03
CA HIS A 23 -6.67 21.51 -27.02
C HIS A 23 -7.96 21.49 -26.17
N LYS A 24 -8.76 20.42 -26.28
CA LYS A 24 -10.01 20.28 -25.52
C LYS A 24 -9.77 20.05 -24.03
N PHE A 25 -8.68 19.37 -23.69
CA PHE A 25 -8.32 18.98 -22.33
C PHE A 25 -7.00 19.63 -21.91
N SER A 26 -6.91 20.94 -22.08
CA SER A 26 -5.69 21.73 -21.82
C SER A 26 -5.15 21.61 -20.38
N HIS A 27 -6.01 21.25 -19.42
CA HIS A 27 -5.62 20.99 -18.03
C HIS A 27 -4.88 19.66 -17.82
N ILE A 28 -4.93 18.73 -18.78
CA ILE A 28 -4.25 17.42 -18.74
C ILE A 28 -2.79 17.53 -19.21
N GLY A 29 -2.39 18.65 -19.82
CA GLY A 29 -1.04 18.88 -20.38
C GLY A 29 -0.80 18.11 -21.68
N SER A 30 0.45 17.96 -22.13
CA SER A 30 0.85 17.12 -23.28
C SER A 30 1.59 15.84 -22.87
N ALA A 31 1.77 15.64 -21.55
CA ALA A 31 2.58 14.55 -20.99
C ALA A 31 1.83 13.22 -20.84
N TRP A 32 0.56 13.14 -21.25
CA TRP A 32 -0.27 11.95 -21.15
C TRP A 32 0.05 10.91 -22.24
N LEU A 33 0.85 11.28 -23.24
CA LEU A 33 1.50 10.37 -24.18
C LEU A 33 3.01 10.37 -23.89
N SER A 34 3.42 9.61 -22.88
CA SER A 34 4.84 9.50 -22.54
C SER A 34 5.66 8.99 -23.72
N THR A 35 6.79 9.64 -24.00
CA THR A 35 7.68 9.35 -25.13
C THR A 35 8.57 8.12 -24.91
N SER A 36 8.62 7.57 -23.69
CA SER A 36 9.31 6.30 -23.43
C SER A 36 8.41 5.13 -23.78
N SER A 37 8.87 4.26 -24.68
CA SER A 37 8.19 2.98 -24.94
C SER A 37 8.07 2.20 -23.63
N PRO A 38 6.86 1.76 -23.23
CA PRO A 38 6.69 0.93 -22.05
C PRO A 38 7.50 -0.36 -22.18
N SER A 39 7.96 -0.91 -21.06
CA SER A 39 8.70 -2.18 -21.07
C SER A 39 7.81 -3.30 -21.63
N GLU A 40 8.39 -4.22 -22.41
CA GLU A 40 7.67 -5.36 -22.97
C GLU A 40 6.93 -6.16 -21.87
N ASP A 41 7.52 -6.24 -20.68
CA ASP A 41 6.92 -6.88 -19.51
C ASP A 41 5.68 -6.16 -19.00
N LEU A 42 5.70 -4.82 -18.96
CA LEU A 42 4.52 -4.03 -18.60
C LEU A 42 3.40 -4.25 -19.63
N ILE A 43 3.71 -4.20 -20.92
CA ILE A 43 2.71 -4.42 -21.98
C ILE A 43 2.12 -5.83 -21.84
N ARG A 44 2.98 -6.85 -21.72
CA ARG A 44 2.55 -8.25 -21.60
C ARG A 44 1.66 -8.48 -20.37
N ARG A 45 2.02 -7.92 -19.21
CA ARG A 45 1.24 -8.08 -17.96
C ARG A 45 -0.07 -7.30 -18.02
N SER A 46 -0.06 -6.08 -18.56
CA SER A 46 -1.27 -5.27 -18.74
C SER A 46 -2.27 -5.98 -19.67
N LEU A 47 -1.80 -6.57 -20.77
CA LEU A 47 -2.63 -7.36 -21.67
C LEU A 47 -3.10 -8.69 -21.04
N ALA A 48 -2.31 -9.31 -20.18
CA ALA A 48 -2.71 -10.51 -19.45
C ALA A 48 -3.83 -10.22 -18.43
N GLN A 49 -3.79 -9.03 -17.80
CA GLN A 49 -4.83 -8.56 -16.88
C GLN A 49 -6.17 -8.27 -17.59
N ARG A 50 -6.13 -7.94 -18.90
CA ARG A 50 -7.31 -7.67 -19.75
C ARG A 50 -8.32 -6.69 -19.16
N ASN A 51 -7.85 -5.68 -18.44
CA ASN A 51 -8.74 -4.68 -17.89
C ASN A 51 -9.06 -3.62 -18.95
N LEU A 52 -10.18 -3.79 -19.66
CA LEU A 52 -10.61 -2.92 -20.75
C LEU A 52 -11.21 -1.62 -20.18
N VAL A 53 -10.65 -0.48 -20.57
CA VAL A 53 -11.14 0.86 -20.21
C VAL A 53 -12.09 1.40 -21.27
N TYR A 54 -11.78 1.15 -22.54
CA TYR A 54 -12.56 1.63 -23.68
C TYR A 54 -12.40 0.69 -24.86
N ALA A 55 -13.47 0.49 -25.63
CA ALA A 55 -13.42 -0.23 -26.89
C ALA A 55 -14.21 0.53 -27.96
N SER A 56 -13.65 0.57 -29.17
CA SER A 56 -14.33 0.97 -30.39
C SER A 56 -13.81 0.13 -31.56
N PRO A 57 -14.48 0.12 -32.72
CA PRO A 57 -14.03 -0.67 -33.86
C PRO A 57 -12.58 -0.35 -34.25
N GLY A 58 -11.68 -1.32 -34.03
CA GLY A 58 -10.25 -1.20 -34.31
C GLY A 58 -9.41 -0.52 -33.23
N LEU A 59 -9.96 -0.24 -32.04
CA LEU A 59 -9.24 0.35 -30.92
C LEU A 59 -9.74 -0.20 -29.59
N ASP A 60 -8.87 -0.95 -28.91
CA ASP A 60 -9.07 -1.37 -27.53
C ASP A 60 -8.06 -0.67 -26.63
N LEU A 61 -8.56 0.03 -25.61
CA LEU A 61 -7.76 0.69 -24.59
C LEU A 61 -7.79 -0.15 -23.33
N TYR A 62 -6.64 -0.66 -22.92
CA TYR A 62 -6.47 -1.41 -21.67
C TYR A 62 -5.86 -0.54 -20.58
N SER A 63 -6.24 -0.80 -19.33
CA SER A 63 -5.53 -0.24 -18.19
C SER A 63 -4.15 -0.87 -18.08
N LEU A 64 -3.23 -0.14 -17.45
CA LEU A 64 -1.95 -0.70 -17.04
C LEU A 64 -2.14 -1.76 -15.96
N ASP A 65 -1.12 -2.61 -15.83
CA ASP A 65 -0.99 -3.60 -14.76
C ASP A 65 -1.11 -2.94 -13.38
N PHE A 66 -1.98 -3.48 -12.51
CA PHE A 66 -2.27 -2.87 -11.20
C PHE A 66 -1.05 -2.80 -10.28
N LEU A 67 -0.10 -3.73 -10.42
CA LEU A 67 1.14 -3.69 -9.66
C LEU A 67 2.01 -2.51 -10.13
N TYR A 68 2.05 -2.24 -11.43
CA TYR A 68 2.75 -1.09 -11.98
C TYR A 68 2.12 0.23 -11.54
N THR A 69 0.79 0.38 -11.61
CA THR A 69 0.11 1.62 -11.19
C THR A 69 0.32 1.91 -9.71
N PHE A 70 0.21 0.90 -8.85
CA PHE A 70 0.54 1.03 -7.43
C PHE A 70 2.01 1.43 -7.22
N LYS A 71 2.93 0.76 -7.90
CA LYS A 71 4.36 1.04 -7.75
C LYS A 71 4.74 2.44 -8.23
N GLN A 72 4.08 2.94 -9.28
CA GLN A 72 4.25 4.30 -9.76
C GLN A 72 3.69 5.33 -8.77
N ALA A 73 2.49 5.10 -8.22
CA ALA A 73 1.92 5.97 -7.20
C ALA A 73 2.81 6.03 -5.95
N LEU A 74 3.36 4.87 -5.55
CA LEU A 74 4.31 4.76 -4.44
C LEU A 74 5.63 5.49 -4.74
N ASN A 75 6.16 5.41 -5.97
CA ASN A 75 7.33 6.17 -6.40
C ASN A 75 7.07 7.68 -6.32
N THR A 76 5.92 8.14 -6.82
CA THR A 76 5.53 9.56 -6.76
C THR A 76 5.46 10.03 -5.32
N TYR A 77 4.72 9.32 -4.46
CA TYR A 77 4.64 9.65 -3.04
C TYR A 77 6.00 9.63 -2.35
N SER A 78 6.86 8.66 -2.66
CA SER A 78 8.21 8.58 -2.11
C SER A 78 9.08 9.81 -2.41
N ARG A 79 8.75 10.57 -3.47
CA ARG A 79 9.49 11.77 -3.88
C ARG A 79 8.86 13.05 -3.36
N THR A 80 7.53 13.10 -3.32
CA THR A 80 6.78 14.32 -2.97
C THR A 80 6.45 14.38 -1.49
N LEU A 81 6.27 13.23 -0.84
CA LEU A 81 5.76 13.07 0.53
C LEU A 81 4.45 13.83 0.76
N SER A 82 3.66 14.06 -0.30
CA SER A 82 2.42 14.82 -0.22
C SER A 82 1.26 13.95 0.26
N ALA A 83 0.31 14.54 0.98
CA ALA A 83 -0.89 13.83 1.44
C ALA A 83 -1.78 13.36 0.27
N ALA A 84 -1.81 14.11 -0.83
CA ALA A 84 -2.54 13.73 -2.04
C ALA A 84 -1.94 12.47 -2.68
N ASP A 85 -0.62 12.42 -2.81
CA ASP A 85 0.07 11.25 -3.38
C ASP A 85 0.03 10.04 -2.44
N LEU A 86 0.07 10.26 -1.13
CA LEU A 86 -0.18 9.20 -0.14
C LEU A 86 -1.57 8.57 -0.35
N SER A 87 -2.59 9.41 -0.49
CA SER A 87 -3.97 8.95 -0.69
C SER A 87 -4.10 8.18 -2.01
N ALA A 88 -3.51 8.68 -3.09
CA ALA A 88 -3.46 7.98 -4.37
C ALA A 88 -2.75 6.62 -4.29
N ALA A 89 -1.62 6.54 -3.59
CA ALA A 89 -0.90 5.28 -3.39
C ALA A 89 -1.69 4.27 -2.55
N VAL A 90 -2.43 4.74 -1.54
CA VAL A 90 -3.32 3.90 -0.73
C VAL A 90 -4.50 3.37 -1.55
N ASP A 91 -5.10 4.21 -2.42
CA ASP A 91 -6.17 3.80 -3.31
C ASP A 91 -5.70 2.75 -4.33
N GLU A 92 -4.51 2.92 -4.91
CA GLU A 92 -3.91 1.91 -5.79
C GLU A 92 -3.59 0.61 -5.04
N LEU A 93 -3.09 0.68 -3.80
CA LEU A 93 -2.88 -0.50 -2.96
C LEU A 93 -4.21 -1.22 -2.71
N ARG A 94 -5.29 -0.48 -2.46
CA ARG A 94 -6.63 -1.05 -2.29
C ARG A 94 -7.11 -1.75 -3.54
N ARG A 95 -6.97 -1.14 -4.72
CA ARG A 95 -7.32 -1.80 -5.98
C ARG A 95 -6.51 -3.08 -6.19
N LEU A 96 -5.20 -3.03 -5.94
CA LEU A 96 -4.32 -4.19 -6.10
C LEU A 96 -4.73 -5.35 -5.17
N VAL A 97 -5.02 -5.07 -3.90
CA VAL A 97 -5.49 -6.08 -2.94
C VAL A 97 -6.84 -6.67 -3.36
N LEU A 98 -7.78 -5.83 -3.84
CA LEU A 98 -9.08 -6.30 -4.31
C LEU A 98 -8.97 -7.23 -5.52
N VAL A 99 -8.13 -6.88 -6.50
CA VAL A 99 -7.90 -7.71 -7.69
C VAL A 99 -7.21 -9.03 -7.33
N GLN A 100 -6.45 -9.06 -6.24
CA GLN A 100 -5.83 -10.28 -5.72
C GLN A 100 -6.74 -11.10 -4.80
N ASN A 101 -8.05 -10.82 -4.77
CA ASN A 101 -9.05 -11.45 -3.90
C ASN A 101 -8.75 -11.28 -2.41
N GLY A 102 -8.29 -10.09 -2.01
CA GLY A 102 -7.95 -9.76 -0.63
C GLY A 102 -6.58 -10.25 -0.17
N ARG A 103 -5.79 -10.90 -1.05
CA ARG A 103 -4.42 -11.32 -0.71
C ARG A 103 -3.52 -10.10 -0.59
N LYS A 104 -2.63 -10.15 0.39
CA LYS A 104 -1.60 -9.14 0.62
C LYS A 104 -0.51 -9.25 -0.43
N VAL A 105 0.13 -8.12 -0.71
CA VAL A 105 1.21 -8.04 -1.67
C VAL A 105 2.55 -8.19 -0.94
N ALA A 106 3.33 -9.20 -1.30
CA ALA A 106 4.65 -9.41 -0.69
C ALA A 106 5.62 -8.28 -1.02
N LYS A 107 6.31 -7.74 0.00
CA LYS A 107 7.36 -6.72 -0.16
C LYS A 107 8.42 -7.15 -1.17
N GLY A 108 8.89 -8.40 -1.08
CA GLY A 108 9.89 -8.94 -2.01
C GLY A 108 9.42 -8.98 -3.46
N TYR A 109 8.12 -9.14 -3.70
CA TYR A 109 7.55 -9.14 -5.05
C TYR A 109 7.55 -7.73 -5.66
N LEU A 110 7.22 -6.71 -4.85
CA LEU A 110 7.28 -5.29 -5.25
C LEU A 110 8.70 -4.83 -5.59
N LEU A 111 9.70 -5.32 -4.86
CA LEU A 111 11.10 -4.99 -5.12
C LEU A 111 11.63 -5.62 -6.42
N ARG A 112 11.13 -6.80 -6.81
CA ARG A 112 11.58 -7.51 -8.03
C ARG A 112 10.88 -7.08 -9.31
N CYS A 113 9.58 -6.76 -9.26
CA CYS A 113 8.83 -6.40 -10.46
C CYS A 113 9.03 -4.94 -10.82
N TYR A 114 9.27 -4.62 -12.10
CA TYR A 114 9.51 -3.24 -12.57
C TYR A 114 10.68 -2.56 -11.81
N PRO A 115 11.91 -3.12 -11.87
CA PRO A 115 13.06 -2.57 -11.16
C PRO A 115 13.40 -1.11 -11.54
N GLU A 116 12.98 -0.68 -12.72
CA GLU A 116 13.10 0.69 -13.21
C GLU A 116 12.29 1.71 -12.38
N VAL A 117 11.23 1.26 -11.69
CA VAL A 117 10.43 2.10 -10.79
C VAL A 117 10.93 1.88 -9.36
N GLY A 118 11.77 2.78 -8.84
CA GLY A 118 12.24 2.71 -7.45
C GLY A 118 11.19 3.21 -6.44
N PHE A 119 11.33 2.93 -5.15
CA PHE A 119 10.61 3.63 -4.08
C PHE A 119 11.36 3.52 -2.75
N ALA A 120 11.18 4.50 -1.84
CA ALA A 120 11.70 4.41 -0.49
C ALA A 120 10.90 3.41 0.35
N LEU A 121 11.60 2.60 1.16
CA LEU A 121 10.94 1.65 2.06
C LEU A 121 10.10 2.33 3.14
N SER A 122 10.47 3.54 3.57
CA SER A 122 9.65 4.35 4.49
C SER A 122 8.28 4.68 3.88
N ALA A 123 8.25 5.10 2.61
CA ALA A 123 7.01 5.39 1.91
C ALA A 123 6.08 4.16 1.83
N LEU A 124 6.65 2.96 1.67
CA LEU A 124 5.88 1.72 1.70
C LEU A 124 5.25 1.46 3.09
N VAL A 125 5.98 1.76 4.17
CA VAL A 125 5.48 1.65 5.54
C VAL A 125 4.36 2.66 5.78
N ASP A 126 4.53 3.91 5.36
CA ASP A 126 3.53 4.97 5.52
C ASP A 126 2.23 4.63 4.77
N VAL A 127 2.34 4.12 3.53
CA VAL A 127 1.19 3.67 2.74
C VAL A 127 0.50 2.47 3.37
N ASP A 128 1.23 1.47 3.85
CA ASP A 128 0.63 0.31 4.54
C ASP A 128 -0.04 0.74 5.87
N GLU A 129 0.52 1.70 6.58
CA GLU A 129 -0.06 2.22 7.81
C GLU A 129 -1.35 3.02 7.56
N ALA A 130 -1.34 3.88 6.54
CA ALA A 130 -2.54 4.58 6.08
C ALA A 130 -3.62 3.59 5.60
N TYR A 131 -3.22 2.54 4.87
CA TYR A 131 -4.12 1.46 4.46
C TYR A 131 -4.78 0.76 5.65
N LYS A 132 -4.02 0.42 6.70
CA LYS A 132 -4.58 -0.21 7.92
C LYS A 132 -5.63 0.67 8.59
N ASN A 133 -5.36 1.97 8.66
CA ASN A 133 -6.29 2.93 9.27
C ASN A 133 -7.60 3.06 8.49
N ILE A 134 -7.55 2.98 7.16
CA ILE A 134 -8.71 3.22 6.29
C ILE A 134 -9.48 1.92 6.00
N TYR A 135 -8.78 0.83 5.69
CA TYR A 135 -9.37 -0.43 5.20
C TYR A 135 -9.11 -1.62 6.11
N GLY A 136 -8.16 -1.54 7.04
CA GLY A 136 -7.75 -2.66 7.90
C GLY A 136 -8.72 -3.01 9.02
N GLY A 137 -9.78 -2.21 9.21
CA GLY A 137 -10.78 -2.39 10.26
C GLY A 137 -10.16 -2.41 11.66
N TRP A 138 -10.88 -2.99 12.62
CA TRP A 138 -10.41 -3.06 14.01
C TRP A 138 -9.13 -3.89 14.19
N THR A 139 -8.89 -4.81 13.27
CA THR A 139 -7.73 -5.72 13.29
C THR A 139 -6.48 -5.09 12.68
N ARG A 140 -6.55 -3.84 12.17
CA ARG A 140 -5.45 -3.12 11.51
C ARG A 140 -4.75 -4.00 10.47
N GLN A 141 -5.51 -4.71 9.65
CA GLN A 141 -4.94 -5.57 8.61
C GLN A 141 -4.30 -4.72 7.50
N GLY A 142 -3.00 -4.91 7.29
CA GLY A 142 -2.24 -4.25 6.20
C GLY A 142 -2.45 -4.91 4.84
N GLY A 143 -2.21 -4.14 3.78
CA GLY A 143 -2.23 -4.60 2.39
C GLY A 143 -0.89 -5.19 1.95
N ILE A 144 0.18 -4.96 2.72
CA ILE A 144 1.52 -5.45 2.44
C ILE A 144 1.86 -6.63 3.36
N GLU A 145 2.41 -7.68 2.75
CA GLU A 145 3.04 -8.78 3.48
C GLU A 145 4.53 -8.46 3.62
N VAL A 146 4.88 -7.94 4.80
CA VAL A 146 6.27 -7.91 5.27
C VAL A 146 6.50 -9.28 5.86
N ALA A 147 7.23 -10.14 5.15
CA ALA A 147 7.77 -11.34 5.76
C ALA A 147 8.47 -10.88 7.04
N VAL A 148 8.00 -11.37 8.18
CA VAL A 148 8.75 -11.24 9.43
C VAL A 148 10.03 -12.01 9.14
N GLU A 149 11.10 -11.30 8.80
CA GLU A 149 12.42 -11.86 9.06
C GLU A 149 12.42 -12.06 10.56
N ASP A 150 12.22 -13.31 10.97
CA ASP A 150 12.42 -13.74 12.33
C ASP A 150 13.71 -13.06 12.78
N PRO A 151 13.73 -12.31 13.90
CA PRO A 151 14.97 -11.88 14.52
C PRO A 151 15.65 -13.10 15.17
N ARG A 152 15.82 -14.18 14.40
CA ARG A 152 16.85 -15.17 14.65
C ARG A 152 18.11 -14.45 14.27
N SER A 153 18.75 -13.93 15.31
CA SER A 153 20.16 -13.56 15.38
C SER A 153 20.97 -14.13 14.22
N PRO A 154 21.86 -13.33 13.59
CA PRO A 154 22.80 -13.87 12.63
C PRO A 154 23.41 -15.14 13.23
N PRO A 155 23.47 -16.27 12.50
CA PRO A 155 24.05 -17.48 13.04
C PRO A 155 25.42 -17.12 13.60
N ALA A 156 25.63 -17.39 14.89
CA ALA A 156 26.88 -17.07 15.56
C ALA A 156 28.02 -17.62 14.69
N LEU A 157 28.90 -16.72 14.24
CA LEU A 157 30.13 -17.07 13.56
C LEU A 157 30.89 -18.02 14.48
N LYS A 158 30.80 -19.32 14.21
CA LYS A 158 31.71 -20.30 14.79
C LYS A 158 33.06 -20.07 14.11
N THR A 159 33.84 -19.12 14.64
CA THR A 159 35.27 -19.12 14.44
C THR A 159 35.81 -20.37 15.12
N VAL A 160 35.93 -21.45 14.36
CA VAL A 160 36.73 -22.60 14.75
C VAL A 160 38.18 -22.16 14.61
N PHE A 161 38.74 -21.58 15.67
CA PHE A 161 40.19 -21.45 15.80
C PHE A 161 40.74 -22.84 16.11
N GLY A 162 41.10 -23.56 15.05
CA GLY A 162 41.82 -24.82 15.14
C GLY A 162 43.16 -24.69 14.42
N LYS A 163 44.22 -24.45 15.18
CA LYS A 163 45.40 -25.33 15.30
C LYS A 163 46.58 -24.61 15.96
N ASP A 164 47.00 -25.18 17.08
CA ASP A 164 48.38 -25.58 17.39
C ASP A 164 49.50 -24.66 16.92
N VAL A 165 50.03 -23.83 17.84
CA VAL A 165 51.48 -23.55 17.95
C VAL A 165 51.83 -23.32 19.43
N GLU A 166 52.55 -24.30 19.97
CA GLU A 166 53.63 -24.29 20.97
C GLU A 166 53.64 -23.34 22.19
N GLU A 167 53.94 -23.96 23.33
CA GLU A 167 54.29 -23.38 24.63
C GLU A 167 55.39 -22.31 24.52
N GLU A 168 55.21 -21.16 25.17
CA GLU A 168 56.13 -20.67 26.20
C GLU A 168 55.61 -19.38 26.86
N GLU A 169 56.02 -19.21 28.13
CA GLU A 169 55.98 -18.00 28.96
C GLU A 169 54.69 -17.67 29.74
N LEU A 170 54.55 -18.36 30.88
CA LEU A 170 53.79 -17.92 32.04
C LEU A 170 54.38 -16.61 32.59
N VAL A 171 53.73 -15.48 32.33
CA VAL A 171 53.92 -14.24 33.09
C VAL A 171 52.85 -14.13 34.18
N GLU A 172 53.29 -14.39 35.41
CA GLU A 172 52.57 -14.14 36.65
C GLU A 172 52.42 -12.62 36.85
N VAL A 173 51.27 -12.05 36.49
CA VAL A 173 50.94 -10.66 36.82
C VAL A 173 50.03 -10.65 38.04
N GLY A 174 50.58 -10.07 39.10
CA GLY A 174 50.11 -10.18 40.48
C GLY A 174 48.77 -9.53 40.82
N GLU A 175 48.36 -9.91 42.02
CA GLU A 175 47.20 -9.49 42.79
C GLU A 175 47.17 -7.98 43.07
N SER A 176 46.08 -7.29 42.72
CA SER A 176 45.49 -6.08 43.36
C SER A 176 44.61 -5.37 42.33
N ALA A 177 43.37 -4.95 42.60
CA ALA A 177 42.89 -4.33 43.82
C ALA A 177 41.41 -4.63 44.10
N LYS A 178 41.16 -4.65 45.40
CA LYS A 178 39.91 -4.80 46.15
C LYS A 178 38.95 -3.64 45.85
N GLY A 179 37.94 -3.88 45.01
CA GLY A 179 36.81 -2.98 44.77
C GLY A 179 35.63 -3.36 45.65
N ARG A 180 35.30 -2.46 46.58
CA ARG A 180 34.39 -2.60 47.71
C ARG A 180 32.92 -2.62 47.27
N ASP A 181 32.26 -3.68 47.69
CA ASP A 181 30.85 -3.86 47.97
C ASP A 181 30.19 -2.65 48.65
N GLY A 182 29.14 -2.12 48.00
CA GLY A 182 28.36 -0.99 48.50
C GLY A 182 27.12 -0.69 47.65
N GLN A 183 26.01 -1.34 48.01
CA GLN A 183 24.61 -0.90 47.82
C GLN A 183 24.02 -0.85 46.38
N SER A 184 23.35 -1.94 45.99
CA SER A 184 22.20 -1.89 45.08
C SER A 184 20.92 -1.60 45.88
N PRO A 185 20.06 -0.64 45.48
CA PRO A 185 18.75 -0.47 46.11
C PRO A 185 17.79 -1.56 45.66
N VAL A 186 17.35 -2.34 46.64
CA VAL A 186 16.25 -3.30 46.59
C VAL A 186 14.94 -2.53 46.44
N TRP A 187 14.21 -2.72 45.33
CA TRP A 187 12.80 -2.34 45.26
C TRP A 187 11.98 -3.38 46.03
N GLU A 188 11.80 -3.12 47.32
CA GLU A 188 10.91 -3.87 48.20
C GLU A 188 9.45 -3.61 47.78
N VAL A 189 8.86 -4.57 47.07
CA VAL A 189 7.41 -4.63 46.86
C VAL A 189 6.79 -5.30 48.09
N ARG A 190 6.29 -4.46 49.00
CA ARG A 190 5.49 -4.87 50.15
C ARG A 190 4.10 -5.28 49.67
N LYS A 191 3.71 -6.50 49.99
CA LYS A 191 2.43 -7.14 49.68
C LYS A 191 1.63 -7.22 50.97
N GLU A 192 0.49 -6.54 51.03
CA GLU A 192 -0.66 -6.74 51.94
C GLU A 192 -1.73 -5.69 51.56
N GLU A 193 -2.75 -6.08 50.79
CA GLU A 193 -4.12 -6.42 51.24
C GLU A 193 -4.96 -5.23 51.73
N MET A 194 -5.80 -4.65 50.84
CA MET A 194 -7.22 -4.38 51.10
C MET A 194 -7.94 -3.81 49.87
N GLY A 195 -9.18 -4.27 49.64
CA GLY A 195 -10.22 -3.42 49.04
C GLY A 195 -10.68 -3.78 47.63
N THR A 196 -11.73 -4.58 47.56
CA THR A 196 -12.65 -4.66 46.42
C THR A 196 -13.11 -3.26 45.97
N MET A 197 -12.66 -2.78 44.80
CA MET A 197 -13.31 -1.69 44.07
C MET A 197 -13.47 -2.04 42.60
N SER A 198 -14.74 -2.22 42.23
CA SER A 198 -15.29 -2.23 40.89
C SER A 198 -14.73 -1.07 40.05
N MET A 199 -14.00 -1.39 38.98
CA MET A 199 -13.67 -0.42 37.92
C MET A 199 -14.95 -0.11 37.12
N ARG A 200 -15.75 0.84 37.60
CA ARG A 200 -16.62 1.62 36.73
C ARG A 200 -15.77 2.73 36.13
N GLU A 201 -15.52 2.66 34.82
CA GLU A 201 -15.01 3.80 34.08
C GLU A 201 -16.10 4.88 34.04
N ASP A 202 -15.96 5.84 34.94
CA ASP A 202 -16.66 7.11 34.95
C ASP A 202 -16.15 7.95 33.76
N ARG A 203 -16.72 7.70 32.57
CA ARG A 203 -16.52 8.56 31.40
C ARG A 203 -17.65 9.61 31.42
N GLY A 204 -17.29 10.82 31.85
CA GLY A 204 -18.16 11.98 31.93
C GLY A 204 -18.89 12.35 30.62
N PRO A 205 -19.77 13.38 30.65
CA PRO A 205 -20.92 13.47 29.75
C PRO A 205 -20.63 13.97 28.32
N PHE A 206 -19.38 14.06 27.87
CA PHE A 206 -19.07 14.69 26.60
C PHE A 206 -18.20 13.80 25.73
N MET A 207 -18.66 13.62 24.48
CA MET A 207 -18.00 12.94 23.34
C MET A 207 -18.24 11.43 23.17
N ARG A 208 -19.51 11.02 23.03
CA ARG A 208 -19.84 9.93 22.10
C ARG A 208 -20.29 10.55 20.77
N GLY A 209 -19.41 10.53 19.77
CA GLY A 209 -19.79 10.85 18.39
C GLY A 209 -20.79 9.84 17.83
N ASN A 210 -21.46 10.21 16.73
CA ASN A 210 -22.56 9.43 16.16
C ASN A 210 -22.14 7.99 15.86
N ARG A 211 -22.86 7.05 16.51
CA ARG A 211 -22.68 5.61 16.37
C ARG A 211 -23.00 5.21 14.93
N THR A 212 -22.05 4.58 14.25
CA THR A 212 -22.30 3.92 12.96
C THR A 212 -23.33 2.80 13.18
N PRO A 213 -24.44 2.77 12.43
CA PRO A 213 -25.47 1.74 12.60
C PRO A 213 -24.91 0.36 12.20
N ASN A 214 -25.10 -0.65 13.06
CA ASN A 214 -24.58 -2.01 12.82
C ASN A 214 -25.64 -2.96 12.22
N ARG A 215 -26.90 -2.54 12.11
CA ARG A 215 -28.01 -3.31 11.52
C ARG A 215 -28.90 -2.43 10.64
N GLY A 216 -29.52 -3.01 9.61
CA GLY A 216 -30.42 -2.29 8.69
C GLY A 216 -31.73 -1.76 9.33
N THR A 217 -32.02 -2.15 10.58
CA THR A 217 -33.10 -1.58 11.41
C THR A 217 -32.69 -0.31 12.16
N ASP A 218 -31.40 0.03 12.16
CA ASP A 218 -30.85 1.17 12.90
C ASP A 218 -30.77 2.44 12.03
N CYS A 219 -31.23 2.37 10.78
CA CYS A 219 -31.30 3.51 9.86
C CYS A 219 -32.66 4.21 10.01
N SER A 220 -32.65 5.54 10.15
CA SER A 220 -33.88 6.33 10.12
C SER A 220 -34.55 6.20 8.73
N PRO A 221 -35.89 6.27 8.63
CA PRO A 221 -36.60 6.06 7.36
C PRO A 221 -36.13 6.96 6.21
N ALA A 222 -35.57 8.13 6.53
CA ALA A 222 -35.10 9.10 5.55
C ALA A 222 -33.83 8.67 4.80
N THR A 223 -33.00 7.77 5.36
CA THR A 223 -31.72 7.37 4.75
C THR A 223 -31.77 5.98 4.13
N LYS A 224 -32.84 5.22 4.33
CA LYS A 224 -32.95 3.82 3.90
C LYS A 224 -32.84 3.64 2.37
N ASP A 225 -33.36 4.59 1.60
CA ASP A 225 -33.38 4.51 0.14
C ASP A 225 -32.02 4.84 -0.49
N GLU A 226 -31.23 5.70 0.15
CA GLU A 226 -29.89 6.08 -0.32
C GLU A 226 -28.88 4.93 -0.18
N TRP A 227 -28.98 4.15 0.91
CA TRP A 227 -28.13 2.97 1.12
C TRP A 227 -28.47 1.82 0.17
N ARG A 228 -29.73 1.70 -0.26
CA ARG A 228 -30.16 0.66 -1.20
C ARG A 228 -29.55 0.85 -2.60
N ASN A 229 -29.36 2.11 -3.00
CA ASN A 229 -28.75 2.47 -4.29
C ASN A 229 -27.24 2.18 -4.34
N LEU A 230 -26.55 2.14 -3.19
CA LEU A 230 -25.12 1.84 -3.12
C LEU A 230 -24.82 0.33 -3.16
N MET A 231 -25.77 -0.51 -2.70
CA MET A 231 -25.59 -1.96 -2.54
C MET A 231 -26.11 -2.78 -3.72
N MET A 232 -27.06 -2.24 -4.49
CA MET A 232 -27.60 -2.89 -5.69
C MET A 232 -26.99 -2.18 -6.90
N GLY A 233 -25.87 -2.69 -7.39
CA GLY A 233 -25.23 -2.15 -8.60
C GLY A 233 -26.22 -2.02 -9.77
N GLU A 234 -26.04 -0.92 -10.50
CA GLU A 234 -26.65 -0.54 -11.78
C GLU A 234 -28.03 0.14 -11.77
N GLN A 235 -28.03 1.42 -12.18
CA GLN A 235 -29.06 1.97 -13.04
C GLN A 235 -28.44 2.23 -14.41
N ARG A 236 -28.91 1.42 -15.36
CA ARG A 236 -28.77 1.52 -16.80
C ARG A 236 -29.30 2.88 -17.24
N TRP A 237 -28.45 3.76 -17.77
CA TRP A 237 -28.92 4.99 -18.41
C TRP A 237 -29.63 4.62 -19.71
N SER A 238 -30.97 4.63 -19.71
CA SER A 238 -31.74 4.71 -20.95
C SER A 238 -31.80 6.17 -21.37
N LEU A 239 -31.13 6.50 -22.47
CA LEU A 239 -31.39 7.72 -23.22
C LEU A 239 -32.83 7.64 -23.75
N GLU A 240 -33.75 8.34 -23.09
CA GLU A 240 -34.99 8.72 -23.73
C GLU A 240 -34.66 9.79 -24.77
N VAL A 241 -34.73 9.40 -26.04
CA VAL A 241 -34.83 10.35 -27.16
C VAL A 241 -36.17 11.05 -26.99
N VAL A 242 -36.15 12.30 -26.54
CA VAL A 242 -37.30 13.18 -26.64
C VAL A 242 -37.37 13.63 -28.09
N GLU A 243 -38.15 12.91 -28.90
CA GLU A 243 -38.68 13.48 -30.14
C GLU A 243 -39.78 14.48 -29.79
N GLY A 244 -39.65 15.71 -30.28
CA GLY A 244 -40.65 16.73 -30.06
C GLY A 244 -40.35 18.05 -30.78
N TRP A 245 -40.79 18.07 -32.06
CA TRP A 245 -41.17 19.22 -32.92
C TRP A 245 -40.14 20.31 -33.23
#